data_AF-A0A7X8VJS2-F1
#
_entry.id   AF-A0A7X8VJS2-F1
#
_cell.length_a   1.000
_cell.length_b   1.000
_cell.length_c   1.000
_cell.angle_alpha   90.00
_cell.angle_beta   90.00
_cell.angle_gamma   90.00
#
_symmetry.space_group_name_H-M   'P 1'
#
loop_
_entity.id
_entity.type
_entity.pdbx_description
1 polymer ?
#
loop_
_entity_poly.entity_id
_entity_poly.type
_entity_poly.pdbx_seq_one_letter_code
_entity_poly.pdbx_strand_id
1 'polypeptide(L)'
;MAKVPEIFRATAAWAEGRPFGDAAGMAVFAVLGELTGPPRIGVCTVDAPVNVTIAGAVMVHTAWPAVGSGTDVVLLIHPGTVPGRVRSRMQVGPQKFVCIKDKEQAENYSVAISELAAIRERLLICELRALAPRFPEVNDLIPELPVEQQQQQPRVVIISPDPEQVATLRVELEPHFTVVNSADADVVVAAPGKCGFTLADAPTIQDAWQRVGRLVTLSPLPEGMCPGAVPAGRNLVATINRLASAPAKFSIPAVPGARWRQVMERMDIRRREEIQQLRRAGDRAGMRVVAREQGIDLPSDPTCPVRDLIIVAGIILGICFFRLEMLPVAVGVAGMRMMQQYRRAVNLWWEDAQAVMHLDITTPGGRGGYGPREWLRTMFHQHERTG
;
A
#
# COMPACT_ATOMS: atom_id res chain seq x y z
N MET A 1 13.03 -29.83 6.18
CA MET A 1 13.27 -28.37 6.35
C MET A 1 13.12 -27.71 4.99
N ALA A 2 12.28 -26.68 4.86
CA ALA A 2 12.16 -25.95 3.60
C ALA A 2 13.46 -25.17 3.34
N LYS A 3 13.94 -25.17 2.08
CA LYS A 3 15.15 -24.44 1.69
C LYS A 3 14.83 -22.94 1.71
N VAL A 4 15.61 -22.16 2.47
CA VAL A 4 15.49 -20.69 2.47
C VAL A 4 15.82 -20.18 1.06
N PRO A 5 14.96 -19.36 0.44
CA PRO A 5 15.23 -18.80 -0.88
C PRO A 5 16.53 -18.01 -0.91
N GLU A 6 17.23 -18.02 -2.04
CA GLU A 6 18.55 -17.40 -2.17
C GLU A 6 18.49 -15.88 -2.02
N ILE A 7 17.43 -15.25 -2.54
CA ILE A 7 17.21 -13.81 -2.42
C ILE A 7 17.11 -13.34 -0.97
N PHE A 8 16.50 -14.13 -0.07
CA PHE A 8 16.43 -13.78 1.36
C PHE A 8 17.82 -13.76 1.99
N ARG A 9 18.69 -14.71 1.61
CA ARG A 9 20.07 -14.77 2.09
C ARG A 9 20.91 -13.62 1.54
N ALA A 10 20.80 -13.34 0.24
CA ALA A 10 21.50 -12.23 -0.40
C ALA A 10 21.09 -10.88 0.19
N THR A 11 19.77 -10.67 0.37
CA THR A 11 19.22 -9.43 0.94
C THR A 11 19.63 -9.24 2.40
N ALA A 12 19.61 -10.31 3.21
CA ALA A 12 20.09 -10.25 4.59
C ALA A 12 21.58 -9.93 4.67
N ALA A 13 22.43 -10.61 3.89
CA ALA A 13 23.87 -10.35 3.87
C ALA A 13 24.19 -8.91 3.43
N TRP A 14 23.46 -8.37 2.45
CA TRP A 14 23.59 -6.98 2.03
C TRP A 14 23.21 -6.00 3.14
N ALA A 15 22.10 -6.24 3.83
CA ALA A 15 21.65 -5.38 4.93
C ALA A 15 22.60 -5.41 6.12
N GLU A 16 23.13 -6.59 6.47
CA GLU A 16 24.15 -6.78 7.52
C GLU A 16 25.48 -6.10 7.18
N GLY A 17 25.84 -6.01 5.91
CA GLY A 17 27.04 -5.31 5.45
C GLY A 17 26.96 -3.79 5.54
N ARG A 18 25.82 -3.21 5.93
CA ARG A 18 25.64 -1.75 6.02
C ARG A 18 26.13 -1.17 7.35
N PRO A 19 26.59 0.09 7.35
CA PRO A 19 26.90 0.81 8.58
C PRO A 19 25.68 0.89 9.52
N PHE A 20 25.93 0.89 10.82
CA PHE A 20 24.88 1.06 11.82
C PHE A 20 24.13 2.39 11.62
N GLY A 21 22.80 2.32 11.57
CA GLY A 21 21.94 3.49 11.35
C GLY A 21 21.75 3.89 9.88
N ASP A 22 22.26 3.10 8.92
CA ASP A 22 21.98 3.30 7.50
C ASP A 22 20.48 3.16 7.20
N ALA A 23 19.88 4.19 6.61
CA ALA A 23 18.44 4.24 6.37
C ALA A 23 17.97 3.17 5.39
N ALA A 24 18.77 2.85 4.37
CA ALA A 24 18.46 1.81 3.39
C ALA A 24 18.55 0.41 4.03
N GLY A 25 19.64 0.14 4.77
CA GLY A 25 19.79 -1.09 5.56
C GLY A 25 18.64 -1.30 6.55
N MET A 26 18.26 -0.28 7.32
CA MET A 26 17.13 -0.36 8.26
C MET A 26 15.79 -0.61 7.57
N ALA A 27 15.54 0.02 6.41
CA ALA A 27 14.33 -0.23 5.64
C ALA A 27 14.26 -1.67 5.12
N VAL A 28 15.38 -2.21 4.62
CA VAL A 28 15.48 -3.60 4.17
C VAL A 28 15.34 -4.58 5.35
N PHE A 29 15.93 -4.29 6.51
CA PHE A 29 15.74 -5.10 7.71
C PHE A 29 14.29 -5.15 8.18
N ALA A 30 13.56 -4.03 8.11
CA ALA A 30 12.14 -4.00 8.43
C ALA A 30 11.33 -4.93 7.52
N VAL A 31 11.57 -4.88 6.20
CA VAL A 31 10.94 -5.77 5.22
C VAL A 31 11.28 -7.24 5.49
N LEU A 32 12.54 -7.57 5.77
CA LEU A 32 12.96 -8.93 6.11
C LEU A 32 12.31 -9.41 7.41
N GLY A 33 12.23 -8.57 8.44
CA GLY A 33 11.59 -8.90 9.71
C GLY A 33 10.10 -9.22 9.53
N GLU A 34 9.41 -8.42 8.72
CA GLU A 34 8.02 -8.67 8.36
C GLU A 34 7.82 -9.99 7.59
N LEU A 35 8.68 -10.28 6.61
CA LEU A 35 8.57 -11.46 5.75
C LEU A 35 9.13 -12.74 6.38
N THR A 36 9.85 -12.66 7.50
CA THR A 36 10.34 -13.84 8.24
C THR A 36 9.46 -14.21 9.43
N GLY A 37 8.53 -13.34 9.83
CA GLY A 37 7.55 -13.59 10.89
C GLY A 37 6.44 -14.58 10.52
N PRO A 38 5.41 -14.73 11.37
CA PRO A 38 4.25 -15.60 11.08
C PRO A 38 3.52 -15.20 9.78
N PRO A 39 2.80 -16.11 9.10
CA PRO A 39 1.98 -15.81 7.93
C PRO A 39 0.99 -14.68 8.19
N ARG A 40 0.93 -13.68 7.31
CA ARG A 40 0.00 -12.55 7.41
C ARG A 40 -1.19 -12.78 6.49
N ILE A 41 -2.38 -12.98 7.05
CA ILE A 41 -3.56 -13.37 6.28
C ILE A 41 -4.66 -12.33 6.43
N GLY A 42 -5.16 -11.82 5.31
CA GLY A 42 -6.32 -10.93 5.25
C GLY A 42 -7.55 -11.68 4.73
N VAL A 43 -8.73 -11.42 5.31
CA VAL A 43 -9.97 -12.08 4.90
C VAL A 43 -11.04 -11.05 4.61
N CYS A 44 -11.65 -11.14 3.43
CA CYS A 44 -12.66 -10.20 2.98
C CYS A 44 -13.70 -10.86 2.08
N THR A 45 -14.85 -10.21 1.95
CA THR A 45 -15.75 -10.35 0.81
C THR A 45 -15.47 -9.22 -0.18
N VAL A 46 -16.18 -9.20 -1.31
CA VAL A 46 -16.11 -8.07 -2.27
C VAL A 46 -16.61 -6.74 -1.68
N ASP A 47 -17.37 -6.77 -0.59
CA ASP A 47 -18.02 -5.59 -0.01
C ASP A 47 -17.45 -5.19 1.36
N ALA A 48 -16.90 -6.14 2.11
CA ALA A 48 -16.53 -5.92 3.50
C ALA A 48 -15.35 -6.80 3.98
N PRO A 49 -14.54 -6.31 4.93
CA PRO A 49 -13.60 -7.14 5.68
C PRO A 49 -14.37 -8.17 6.52
N VAL A 50 -13.77 -9.35 6.73
CA VAL A 50 -14.38 -10.42 7.54
C VAL A 50 -13.44 -10.78 8.69
N ASN A 51 -13.98 -10.79 9.89
CA ASN A 51 -13.24 -11.17 11.09
C ASN A 51 -13.24 -12.69 11.26
N VAL A 52 -12.07 -13.29 11.10
CA VAL A 52 -11.79 -14.71 11.37
C VAL A 52 -10.47 -14.82 12.12
N THR A 53 -10.25 -15.96 12.77
CA THR A 53 -8.97 -16.30 13.39
C THR A 53 -8.44 -17.57 12.72
N ILE A 54 -7.19 -17.53 12.26
CA ILE A 54 -6.52 -18.67 11.64
C ILE A 54 -5.32 -19.04 12.50
N ALA A 55 -5.23 -20.31 12.89
CA ALA A 55 -4.19 -20.78 13.79
C ALA A 55 -2.79 -20.55 13.18
N GLY A 56 -1.90 -19.93 13.95
CA GLY A 56 -0.52 -19.67 13.53
C GLY A 56 -0.34 -18.52 12.54
N ALA A 57 -1.40 -17.77 12.20
CA ALA A 57 -1.33 -16.61 11.33
C ALA A 57 -1.58 -15.29 12.10
N VAL A 58 -0.98 -14.21 11.62
CA VAL A 58 -1.31 -12.83 12.01
C VAL A 58 -2.43 -12.34 11.09
N MET A 59 -3.58 -12.02 11.67
CA MET A 59 -4.72 -11.52 10.91
C MET A 59 -4.55 -10.05 10.55
N VAL A 60 -4.67 -9.73 9.26
CA VAL A 60 -4.58 -8.37 8.72
C VAL A 60 -5.98 -7.88 8.36
N HIS A 61 -6.29 -6.66 8.80
CA HIS A 61 -7.56 -6.03 8.41
C HIS A 61 -7.51 -5.66 6.92
N THR A 62 -8.21 -6.43 6.10
CA THR A 62 -8.18 -6.29 4.63
C THR A 62 -9.59 -6.09 4.10
N ALA A 63 -9.79 -5.05 3.30
CA ALA A 63 -11.04 -4.80 2.57
C ALA A 63 -10.79 -4.92 1.07
N TRP A 64 -11.83 -5.26 0.30
CA TRP A 64 -11.74 -5.29 -1.15
C TRP A 64 -11.83 -3.86 -1.74
N PRO A 65 -11.03 -3.52 -2.79
CA PRO A 65 -9.91 -4.29 -3.31
C PRO A 65 -8.74 -4.31 -2.32
N ALA A 66 -8.15 -5.49 -2.09
CA ALA A 66 -6.99 -5.59 -1.23
C ALA A 66 -5.82 -4.83 -1.86
N VAL A 67 -5.39 -3.76 -1.18
CA VAL A 67 -4.27 -2.90 -1.56
C VAL A 67 -3.38 -2.71 -0.34
N GLY A 68 -2.12 -3.09 -0.44
CA GLY A 68 -1.13 -2.87 0.62
C GLY A 68 -0.30 -4.11 0.90
N SER A 69 1.02 -3.96 0.97
CA SER A 69 1.99 -5.06 0.96
C SER A 69 2.14 -5.86 2.26
N GLY A 70 1.40 -5.49 3.32
CA GLY A 70 1.44 -6.15 4.62
C GLY A 70 0.70 -7.49 4.71
N THR A 71 0.22 -8.06 3.60
CA THR A 71 -0.52 -9.33 3.59
C THR A 71 0.16 -10.34 2.67
N ASP A 72 0.39 -11.56 3.17
CA ASP A 72 0.95 -12.65 2.39
C ASP A 72 -0.13 -13.32 1.53
N VAL A 73 -1.27 -13.62 2.16
CA VAL A 73 -2.43 -14.30 1.55
C VAL A 73 -3.71 -13.51 1.81
N VAL A 74 -4.49 -13.26 0.76
CA VAL A 74 -5.85 -12.71 0.87
C VAL A 74 -6.86 -13.80 0.55
N LEU A 75 -7.68 -14.14 1.55
CA LEU A 75 -8.82 -15.01 1.38
C LEU A 75 -10.05 -14.19 0.99
N LEU A 76 -10.55 -14.41 -0.21
CA LEU A 76 -11.80 -13.82 -0.68
C LEU A 76 -12.94 -14.83 -0.46
N ILE A 77 -13.85 -14.53 0.46
CA ILE A 77 -15.07 -15.30 0.67
C ILE A 77 -16.07 -14.94 -0.43
N HIS A 78 -16.37 -15.91 -1.30
CA HIS A 78 -17.34 -15.78 -2.36
C HIS A 78 -18.00 -17.14 -2.64
N PRO A 79 -19.35 -17.25 -2.58
CA PRO A 79 -20.06 -18.53 -2.62
C PRO A 79 -20.05 -19.23 -3.99
N GLY A 80 -19.59 -18.55 -5.04
CA GLY A 80 -19.55 -19.06 -6.42
C GLY A 80 -18.33 -18.58 -7.19
N THR A 81 -18.41 -18.65 -8.53
CA THR A 81 -17.33 -18.20 -9.39
C THR A 81 -17.07 -16.71 -9.23
N VAL A 82 -15.80 -16.33 -9.06
CA VAL A 82 -15.40 -14.93 -8.90
C VAL A 82 -15.60 -14.18 -10.24
N PRO A 83 -16.28 -13.02 -10.23
CA PRO A 83 -16.46 -12.21 -11.43
C PRO A 83 -15.12 -11.86 -12.10
N GLY A 84 -15.09 -11.78 -13.43
CA GLY A 84 -13.89 -11.47 -14.21
C GLY A 84 -13.13 -10.23 -13.72
N ARG A 85 -13.85 -9.16 -13.35
CA ARG A 85 -13.29 -7.94 -12.74
C ARG A 85 -12.47 -8.20 -11.46
N VAL A 86 -12.98 -9.08 -10.59
CA VAL A 86 -12.36 -9.38 -9.30
C VAL A 86 -11.16 -10.29 -9.54
N ARG A 87 -11.29 -11.28 -10.41
CA ARG A 87 -10.21 -12.20 -10.81
C ARG A 87 -9.04 -11.47 -11.47
N SER A 88 -9.32 -10.56 -12.40
CA SER A 88 -8.32 -9.70 -13.03
C SER A 88 -7.53 -8.91 -11.98
N ARG A 89 -8.22 -8.36 -10.97
CA ARG A 89 -7.54 -7.62 -9.89
C ARG A 89 -6.70 -8.53 -8.99
N MET A 90 -7.17 -9.75 -8.71
CA MET A 90 -6.42 -10.76 -7.96
C MET A 90 -5.11 -11.16 -8.67
N GLN A 91 -5.06 -11.11 -10.00
CA GLN A 91 -3.87 -11.48 -10.79
C GLN A 91 -2.78 -10.39 -10.83
N VAL A 92 -3.10 -9.14 -10.53
CA VAL A 92 -2.17 -7.99 -10.66
C VAL A 92 -1.35 -7.76 -9.39
N GLY A 93 -1.80 -8.26 -8.24
CA GLY A 93 -1.12 -8.05 -6.96
C GLY A 93 0.04 -9.03 -6.72
N PRO A 94 1.04 -8.66 -5.89
CA PRO A 94 2.12 -9.57 -5.51
C PRO A 94 1.69 -10.61 -4.47
N GLN A 95 0.50 -10.43 -3.89
CA GLN A 95 -0.06 -11.28 -2.85
C GLN A 95 -0.73 -12.50 -3.47
N LYS A 96 -0.80 -13.59 -2.70
CA LYS A 96 -1.60 -14.75 -3.11
C LYS A 96 -3.06 -14.49 -2.78
N PHE A 97 -3.91 -14.50 -3.79
CA PHE A 97 -5.35 -14.54 -3.58
C PHE A 97 -5.88 -15.97 -3.63
N VAL A 98 -6.75 -16.31 -2.69
CA VAL A 98 -7.45 -17.59 -2.64
C VAL A 98 -8.95 -17.32 -2.51
N CYS A 99 -9.75 -17.89 -3.41
CA CYS A 99 -11.20 -17.84 -3.30
C CYS A 99 -11.68 -19.02 -2.45
N ILE A 100 -12.47 -18.73 -1.42
CA ILE A 100 -13.07 -19.72 -0.52
C ILE A 100 -14.58 -19.50 -0.45
N LYS A 101 -15.33 -20.56 -0.16
CA LYS A 101 -16.80 -20.50 -0.27
C LYS A 101 -17.45 -19.78 0.91
N ASP A 102 -16.92 -20.00 2.09
CA ASP A 102 -17.54 -19.59 3.35
C ASP A 102 -16.49 -19.28 4.43
N LYS A 103 -16.99 -18.83 5.58
CA LYS A 103 -16.17 -18.45 6.72
C LYS A 103 -15.49 -19.66 7.38
N GLU A 104 -16.12 -20.82 7.40
CA GLU A 104 -15.59 -22.03 8.03
C GLU A 104 -14.35 -22.54 7.27
N GLN A 105 -14.38 -22.49 5.94
CA GLN A 105 -13.20 -22.74 5.11
C GLN A 105 -12.08 -21.73 5.35
N ALA A 106 -12.43 -20.48 5.68
CA ALA A 106 -11.44 -19.47 6.03
C ALA A 106 -10.73 -19.80 7.34
N GLU A 107 -11.48 -20.17 8.38
CA GLU A 107 -10.96 -20.49 9.71
C GLU A 107 -10.08 -21.76 9.70
N ASN A 108 -10.38 -22.71 8.81
CA ASN A 108 -9.61 -23.94 8.62
C ASN A 108 -8.47 -23.80 7.58
N TYR A 109 -8.25 -22.62 7.01
CA TYR A 109 -7.24 -22.42 5.98
C TYR A 109 -5.82 -22.60 6.54
N SER A 110 -4.99 -23.35 5.83
CA SER A 110 -3.56 -23.49 6.12
C SER A 110 -2.74 -23.27 4.86
N VAL A 111 -1.66 -22.50 4.96
CA VAL A 111 -0.69 -22.31 3.88
C VAL A 111 0.50 -23.26 4.08
N ALA A 112 0.87 -24.00 3.05
CA ALA A 112 2.05 -24.86 3.10
C ALA A 112 3.33 -24.00 3.20
N ILE A 113 4.32 -24.45 3.97
CA ILE A 113 5.58 -23.70 4.19
C ILE A 113 6.29 -23.41 2.86
N SER A 114 6.27 -24.36 1.92
CA SER A 114 6.85 -24.18 0.58
C SER A 114 6.11 -23.14 -0.26
N GLU A 115 4.78 -23.11 -0.19
CA GLU A 115 3.97 -22.11 -0.88
C GLU A 115 4.19 -20.71 -0.28
N LEU A 116 4.22 -20.62 1.05
CA LEU A 116 4.51 -19.39 1.76
C LEU A 116 5.88 -18.81 1.39
N ALA A 117 6.90 -19.66 1.26
CA ALA A 117 8.24 -19.24 0.83
C ALA A 117 8.22 -18.61 -0.57
N ALA A 118 7.51 -19.22 -1.54
CA ALA A 118 7.38 -18.69 -2.90
C ALA A 118 6.58 -17.38 -2.95
N ILE A 119 5.55 -17.24 -2.11
CA ILE A 119 4.79 -15.99 -1.96
C ILE A 119 5.70 -14.88 -1.43
N ARG A 120 6.44 -15.17 -0.37
CA ARG A 120 7.31 -14.18 0.30
C ARG A 120 8.52 -13.79 -0.52
N GLU A 121 9.05 -14.69 -1.35
CA GLU A 121 10.06 -14.36 -2.35
C GLU A 121 9.56 -13.30 -3.33
N ARG A 122 8.34 -13.47 -3.86
CA ARG A 122 7.72 -12.48 -4.74
C ARG A 122 7.46 -11.15 -4.03
N LEU A 123 6.97 -11.20 -2.79
CA LEU A 123 6.73 -10.00 -1.99
C LEU A 123 8.03 -9.26 -1.71
N LEU A 124 9.10 -9.96 -1.35
CA LEU A 124 10.42 -9.37 -1.13
C LEU A 124 10.87 -8.60 -2.37
N ILE A 125 10.77 -9.21 -3.56
CA ILE A 125 11.17 -8.55 -4.81
C ILE A 125 10.34 -7.28 -5.06
N CYS A 126 9.02 -7.33 -4.83
CA CYS A 126 8.16 -6.17 -4.97
C CYS A 126 8.47 -5.05 -3.96
N GLU A 127 8.81 -5.41 -2.71
CA GLU A 127 9.20 -4.45 -1.69
C GLU A 127 10.55 -3.80 -2.00
N LEU A 128 11.54 -4.57 -2.42
CA LEU A 128 12.84 -4.04 -2.85
C LEU A 128 12.67 -3.08 -4.04
N ARG A 129 11.79 -3.41 -4.99
CA ARG A 129 11.42 -2.51 -6.10
C ARG A 129 10.69 -1.25 -5.64
N ALA A 130 9.85 -1.34 -4.61
CA ALA A 130 9.19 -0.17 -4.04
C ALA A 130 10.17 0.73 -3.27
N LEU A 131 11.22 0.15 -2.69
CA LEU A 131 12.30 0.88 -2.01
C LEU A 131 13.30 1.51 -2.98
N ALA A 132 13.55 0.90 -4.15
CA ALA A 132 14.56 1.35 -5.11
C ALA A 132 14.48 2.83 -5.55
N PRO A 133 13.31 3.45 -5.78
CA PRO A 133 13.22 4.88 -6.07
C PRO A 133 13.75 5.78 -4.95
N ARG A 134 13.63 5.33 -3.69
CA ARG A 134 14.11 6.06 -2.50
C ARG A 134 15.58 5.71 -2.19
N PHE A 135 15.98 4.46 -2.45
CA PHE A 135 17.31 3.93 -2.15
C PHE A 135 17.86 3.18 -3.39
N PRO A 136 18.50 3.88 -4.34
CA PRO A 136 18.93 3.29 -5.62
C PRO A 136 19.91 2.11 -5.50
N GLU A 137 20.73 2.12 -4.45
CA GLU A 137 21.60 1.01 -4.02
C GLU A 137 20.89 -0.34 -3.76
N VAL A 138 19.56 -0.35 -3.59
CA VAL A 138 18.77 -1.57 -3.46
C VAL A 138 18.60 -2.28 -4.80
N ASN A 139 18.79 -1.59 -5.94
CA ASN A 139 18.61 -2.18 -7.26
C ASN A 139 19.50 -3.41 -7.51
N ASP A 140 20.70 -3.42 -6.92
CA ASP A 140 21.66 -4.53 -7.07
C ASP A 140 21.14 -5.85 -6.47
N LEU A 141 20.10 -5.78 -5.61
CA LEU A 141 19.45 -6.93 -4.98
C LEU A 141 18.25 -7.47 -5.77
N ILE A 142 17.76 -6.72 -6.76
CA ILE A 142 16.49 -7.02 -7.41
C ILE A 142 16.76 -7.97 -8.58
N PRO A 143 16.39 -9.26 -8.49
CA PRO A 143 16.46 -10.13 -9.64
C PRO A 143 15.47 -9.66 -10.71
N GLU A 144 15.81 -9.93 -11.98
CA GLU A 144 14.81 -9.89 -13.05
C GLU A 144 13.71 -10.90 -12.71
N LEU A 145 12.49 -10.41 -12.51
CA LEU A 145 11.36 -11.29 -12.23
C LEU A 145 11.15 -12.15 -13.47
N PRO A 146 11.16 -13.50 -13.36
CA PRO A 146 10.50 -14.30 -14.36
C PRO A 146 9.04 -13.86 -14.37
N VAL A 147 8.51 -13.56 -15.56
CA VAL A 147 7.09 -13.29 -15.75
C VAL A 147 6.34 -14.61 -15.56
N GLU A 148 6.26 -15.11 -14.32
CA GLU A 148 5.29 -16.12 -13.94
C GLU A 148 3.93 -15.44 -13.82
N GLN A 149 3.42 -14.97 -14.96
CA GLN A 149 1.99 -14.95 -15.16
C GLN A 149 1.57 -16.40 -14.98
N GLN A 150 0.75 -16.70 -13.97
CA GLN A 150 -0.02 -17.94 -14.00
C GLN A 150 -0.81 -17.90 -15.29
N GLN A 151 -0.27 -18.51 -16.35
CA GLN A 151 -0.88 -18.64 -17.67
C GLN A 151 -2.04 -19.63 -17.55
N GLN A 152 -3.05 -19.27 -16.78
CA GLN A 152 -4.38 -19.75 -17.07
C GLN A 152 -4.78 -19.09 -18.38
N GLN A 153 -5.12 -19.91 -19.38
CA GLN A 153 -5.65 -19.40 -20.64
C GLN A 153 -6.80 -18.43 -20.32
N PRO A 154 -6.78 -17.21 -20.87
CA PRO A 154 -7.80 -16.23 -20.54
C PRO A 154 -9.16 -16.74 -21.01
N ARG A 155 -10.17 -16.52 -20.18
CA ARG A 155 -11.55 -16.93 -20.46
C ARG A 155 -12.21 -15.87 -21.34
N VAL A 156 -12.76 -16.28 -22.46
CA VAL A 156 -13.34 -15.36 -23.45
C VAL A 156 -14.83 -15.62 -23.56
N VAL A 157 -15.65 -14.57 -23.51
CA VAL A 157 -17.08 -14.64 -23.86
C VAL A 157 -17.31 -13.93 -25.18
N ILE A 158 -18.11 -14.55 -26.04
CA ILE A 158 -18.49 -14.00 -27.33
C ILE A 158 -19.94 -13.52 -27.23
N ILE A 159 -20.20 -12.27 -27.59
CA ILE A 159 -21.53 -11.68 -27.62
C ILE A 159 -21.81 -11.23 -29.04
N SER A 160 -22.83 -11.84 -29.66
CA SER A 160 -23.33 -11.43 -30.97
C SER A 160 -24.84 -11.71 -31.06
N PRO A 161 -25.61 -10.88 -31.77
CA PRO A 161 -26.98 -11.20 -32.15
C PRO A 161 -27.06 -12.29 -33.24
N ASP A 162 -25.95 -12.62 -33.93
CA ASP A 162 -25.90 -13.64 -34.99
C ASP A 162 -25.30 -14.97 -34.47
N PRO A 163 -26.09 -16.05 -34.36
CA PRO A 163 -25.61 -17.33 -33.84
C PRO A 163 -24.59 -18.01 -34.76
N GLU A 164 -24.62 -17.77 -36.07
CA GLU A 164 -23.65 -18.34 -37.02
C GLU A 164 -22.26 -17.75 -36.76
N GLN A 165 -22.20 -16.44 -36.52
CA GLN A 165 -20.97 -15.73 -36.23
C GLN A 165 -20.38 -16.14 -34.87
N VAL A 166 -21.23 -16.41 -33.86
CA VAL A 166 -20.78 -16.98 -32.58
C VAL A 166 -20.12 -18.34 -32.81
N ALA A 167 -20.71 -19.20 -33.64
CA ALA A 167 -20.14 -20.52 -33.94
C ALA A 167 -18.79 -20.41 -34.66
N THR A 168 -18.66 -19.52 -35.65
CA THR A 168 -17.39 -19.27 -36.35
C THR A 168 -16.29 -18.78 -35.40
N LEU A 169 -16.58 -17.75 -34.60
CA LEU A 169 -15.60 -17.20 -33.65
C LEU A 169 -15.25 -18.19 -32.56
N ARG A 170 -16.20 -19.03 -32.14
CA ARG A 170 -15.95 -20.09 -31.16
C ARG A 170 -14.90 -21.08 -31.70
N VAL A 171 -15.06 -21.55 -32.94
CA VAL A 171 -14.10 -22.45 -33.59
C VAL A 171 -12.72 -21.80 -33.74
N GLU A 172 -12.65 -20.50 -34.05
CA GLU A 172 -11.38 -19.75 -34.15
C GLU A 172 -10.68 -19.58 -32.79
N LEU A 173 -11.43 -19.36 -31.71
CA LEU A 173 -10.89 -18.98 -30.40
C LEU A 173 -10.66 -20.16 -29.44
N GLU A 174 -11.41 -21.25 -29.55
CA GLU A 174 -11.27 -22.45 -28.70
C GLU A 174 -9.86 -23.08 -28.69
N PRO A 175 -9.08 -23.07 -29.78
CA PRO A 175 -7.69 -23.56 -29.77
C PRO A 175 -6.74 -22.73 -28.89
N HIS A 176 -7.09 -21.48 -28.61
CA HIS A 176 -6.22 -20.51 -27.94
C HIS A 176 -6.72 -20.09 -26.56
N PHE A 177 -8.03 -20.20 -26.31
CA PHE A 177 -8.71 -19.65 -25.15
C PHE A 177 -9.81 -20.56 -24.63
N THR A 178 -10.14 -20.43 -23.34
CA THR A 178 -11.33 -21.09 -22.78
C THR A 178 -12.58 -20.25 -23.10
N VAL A 179 -13.35 -20.65 -24.10
CA VAL A 179 -14.58 -19.95 -24.49
C VAL A 179 -15.72 -20.30 -23.53
N VAL A 180 -16.20 -19.31 -22.77
CA VAL A 180 -17.26 -19.45 -21.77
C VAL A 180 -18.54 -18.74 -22.20
N ASN A 181 -19.69 -19.28 -21.78
CA ASN A 181 -21.00 -18.66 -22.02
C ASN A 181 -21.49 -17.79 -20.85
N SER A 182 -20.70 -17.67 -19.79
CA SER A 182 -21.10 -17.04 -18.52
C SER A 182 -20.39 -15.70 -18.27
N ALA A 183 -20.83 -15.01 -17.22
CA ALA A 183 -20.24 -13.77 -16.69
C ALA A 183 -18.81 -13.91 -16.12
N ASP A 184 -18.21 -15.10 -16.22
CA ASP A 184 -16.91 -15.45 -15.65
C ASP A 184 -15.74 -15.21 -16.61
N ALA A 185 -15.96 -14.43 -17.67
CA ALA A 185 -14.97 -14.13 -18.69
C ALA A 185 -13.98 -13.05 -18.25
N ASP A 186 -12.74 -13.18 -18.72
CA ASP A 186 -11.66 -12.21 -18.56
C ASP A 186 -11.66 -11.16 -19.67
N VAL A 187 -12.19 -11.52 -20.85
CA VAL A 187 -12.34 -10.64 -22.02
C VAL A 187 -13.68 -10.91 -22.71
N VAL A 188 -14.38 -9.84 -23.09
CA VAL A 188 -15.58 -9.89 -23.92
C VAL A 188 -15.20 -9.61 -25.37
N VAL A 189 -15.66 -10.44 -26.30
CA VAL A 189 -15.59 -10.19 -27.75
C VAL A 189 -17.00 -9.89 -28.22
N ALA A 190 -17.26 -8.62 -28.57
CA ALA A 190 -18.50 -8.22 -29.21
C ALA A 190 -18.35 -8.32 -30.73
N ALA A 191 -19.22 -9.11 -31.35
CA ALA A 191 -19.31 -9.28 -32.77
C ALA A 191 -20.67 -8.76 -33.27
N PRO A 192 -20.70 -7.98 -34.36
CA PRO A 192 -21.94 -7.40 -34.87
C PRO A 192 -22.74 -8.42 -35.68
N GLY A 193 -24.07 -8.27 -35.70
CA GLY A 193 -24.88 -8.97 -36.71
C GLY A 193 -24.61 -8.47 -38.13
N LYS A 194 -25.36 -9.01 -39.10
CA LYS A 194 -25.21 -8.71 -40.54
C LYS A 194 -25.26 -7.21 -40.89
N CYS A 195 -25.92 -6.40 -40.06
CA CYS A 195 -26.10 -4.95 -40.27
C CYS A 195 -25.25 -4.08 -39.32
N GLY A 196 -24.24 -4.63 -38.65
CA GLY A 196 -23.49 -3.89 -37.62
C GLY A 196 -24.12 -4.02 -36.23
N PHE A 197 -23.63 -3.22 -35.28
CA PHE A 197 -24.24 -3.11 -33.96
C PHE A 197 -25.48 -2.23 -34.01
N THR A 198 -26.58 -2.72 -33.46
CA THR A 198 -27.83 -1.98 -33.35
C THR A 198 -28.00 -1.40 -31.94
N LEU A 199 -28.92 -0.44 -31.78
CA LEU A 199 -29.26 0.10 -30.45
C LEU A 199 -29.85 -0.97 -29.52
N ALA A 200 -30.39 -2.07 -30.05
CA ALA A 200 -30.89 -3.19 -29.25
C ALA A 200 -29.75 -4.02 -28.63
N ASP A 201 -28.55 -4.00 -29.22
CA ASP A 201 -27.37 -4.71 -28.72
C ASP A 201 -26.66 -3.94 -27.59
N ALA A 202 -26.89 -2.62 -27.52
CA ALA A 202 -26.29 -1.70 -26.56
C ALA A 202 -26.38 -2.17 -25.09
N PRO A 203 -27.55 -2.53 -24.52
CA PRO A 203 -27.64 -2.92 -23.12
C PRO A 203 -26.83 -4.18 -22.81
N THR A 204 -26.81 -5.16 -23.71
CA THR A 204 -26.07 -6.42 -23.53
C THR A 204 -24.56 -6.19 -23.56
N ILE A 205 -24.07 -5.38 -24.51
CA ILE A 205 -22.65 -5.02 -24.63
C ILE A 205 -22.20 -4.18 -23.43
N GLN A 206 -23.04 -3.25 -22.97
CA GLN A 206 -22.75 -2.39 -21.84
C GLN A 206 -22.72 -3.16 -20.51
N ASP A 207 -23.68 -4.07 -20.27
CA ASP A 207 -23.66 -4.95 -19.10
C ASP A 207 -22.41 -5.83 -19.08
N ALA A 208 -22.04 -6.43 -20.22
CA ALA A 208 -20.82 -7.23 -20.32
C ALA A 208 -19.54 -6.39 -20.09
N TRP A 209 -19.49 -5.17 -20.62
CA TRP A 209 -18.41 -4.23 -20.35
C TRP A 209 -18.31 -3.88 -18.86
N GLN A 210 -19.43 -3.60 -18.19
CA GLN A 210 -19.44 -3.27 -16.75
C GLN A 210 -18.99 -4.44 -15.87
N ARG A 211 -19.26 -5.68 -16.29
CA ARG A 211 -18.87 -6.89 -15.55
C ARG A 211 -17.39 -7.24 -15.70
N VAL A 212 -16.82 -7.05 -16.90
CA VAL A 212 -15.46 -7.53 -17.23
C VAL A 212 -14.44 -6.38 -17.31
N GLY A 213 -14.82 -5.22 -17.83
CA GLY A 213 -13.93 -4.05 -18.01
C GLY A 213 -12.91 -4.20 -19.15
N ARG A 214 -13.04 -5.25 -19.98
CA ARG A 214 -12.18 -5.56 -21.14
C ARG A 214 -13.07 -6.07 -22.28
N LEU A 215 -13.18 -5.25 -23.33
CA LEU A 215 -14.05 -5.51 -24.49
C LEU A 215 -13.26 -5.31 -25.78
N VAL A 216 -13.31 -6.32 -26.65
CA VAL A 216 -12.85 -6.27 -28.03
C VAL A 216 -14.07 -6.15 -28.94
N THR A 217 -14.05 -5.24 -29.90
CA THR A 217 -15.17 -5.03 -30.83
C THR A 217 -14.75 -5.34 -32.25
N LEU A 218 -15.54 -6.16 -32.96
CA LEU A 218 -15.27 -6.48 -34.37
C LEU A 218 -15.84 -5.42 -35.35
N SER A 219 -16.59 -4.44 -34.83
CA SER A 219 -17.16 -3.32 -35.57
C SER A 219 -17.19 -2.06 -34.69
N PRO A 220 -17.20 -0.84 -35.26
CA PRO A 220 -17.32 0.39 -34.49
C PRO A 220 -18.60 0.39 -33.64
N LEU A 221 -18.45 0.69 -32.34
CA LEU A 221 -19.57 0.97 -31.46
C LEU A 221 -20.03 2.43 -31.63
N PRO A 222 -21.31 2.74 -31.35
CA PRO A 222 -21.78 4.12 -31.26
C PRO A 222 -20.93 4.97 -30.30
N GLU A 223 -20.74 6.25 -30.61
CA GLU A 223 -19.95 7.16 -29.77
C GLU A 223 -20.47 7.23 -28.33
N GLY A 224 -19.56 7.25 -27.35
CA GLY A 224 -19.88 7.24 -25.92
C GLY A 224 -20.22 5.85 -25.35
N MET A 225 -20.42 4.84 -26.19
CA MET A 225 -20.63 3.45 -25.75
C MET A 225 -19.29 2.79 -25.40
N CYS A 226 -19.14 2.35 -24.15
CA CYS A 226 -17.97 1.60 -23.66
C CYS A 226 -16.62 2.26 -24.03
N PRO A 227 -16.25 3.41 -23.41
CA PRO A 227 -15.10 4.24 -23.81
C PRO A 227 -13.73 3.54 -23.77
N GLY A 228 -13.64 2.38 -23.11
CA GLY A 228 -12.42 1.58 -23.05
C GLY A 228 -12.36 0.42 -24.05
N ALA A 229 -13.37 0.24 -24.89
CA ALA A 229 -13.45 -0.81 -25.91
C ALA A 229 -12.28 -0.70 -26.91
N VAL A 230 -11.75 -1.84 -27.34
CA VAL A 230 -10.64 -1.91 -28.28
C VAL A 230 -11.12 -2.57 -29.57
N PRO A 231 -10.99 -1.91 -30.74
CA PRO A 231 -11.33 -2.55 -32.00
C PRO A 231 -10.40 -3.72 -32.28
N ALA A 232 -10.95 -4.80 -32.85
CA ALA A 232 -10.17 -5.94 -33.27
C ALA A 232 -9.14 -5.51 -34.34
N GLY A 233 -7.86 -5.72 -34.03
CA GLY A 233 -6.80 -5.52 -35.01
C GLY A 233 -6.77 -6.64 -36.06
N ARG A 234 -5.74 -6.63 -36.91
CA ARG A 234 -5.51 -7.69 -37.92
C ARG A 234 -5.41 -9.11 -37.34
N ASN A 235 -5.08 -9.23 -36.06
CA ASN A 235 -5.02 -10.50 -35.34
C ASN A 235 -5.84 -10.39 -34.05
N LEU A 236 -6.96 -11.13 -34.02
CA LEU A 236 -7.89 -11.15 -32.89
C LEU A 236 -7.25 -11.78 -31.65
N VAL A 237 -6.57 -12.92 -31.81
CA VAL A 237 -5.89 -13.65 -30.72
C VAL A 237 -4.85 -12.78 -30.02
N ALA A 238 -4.01 -12.08 -30.78
CA ALA A 238 -3.00 -11.16 -30.23
C ALA A 238 -3.65 -9.97 -29.49
N THR A 239 -4.80 -9.49 -29.99
CA THR A 239 -5.54 -8.40 -29.35
C THR A 239 -6.15 -8.84 -28.02
N ILE A 240 -6.73 -10.04 -27.98
CA ILE A 240 -7.27 -10.64 -26.75
C ILE A 240 -6.15 -10.85 -25.71
N ASN A 241 -5.01 -11.43 -26.08
CA ASN A 241 -3.88 -11.64 -25.16
C ASN A 241 -3.34 -10.34 -24.55
N ARG A 242 -3.21 -9.31 -25.39
CA ARG A 242 -2.79 -7.98 -24.94
C ARG A 242 -3.80 -7.37 -23.98
N LEU A 243 -5.10 -7.50 -24.26
CA LEU A 243 -6.14 -6.94 -23.41
C LEU A 243 -6.32 -7.72 -22.11
N ALA A 244 -6.15 -9.04 -22.14
CA ALA A 244 -6.16 -9.91 -20.95
C ALA A 244 -4.98 -9.58 -20.00
N SER A 245 -3.83 -9.22 -20.56
CA SER A 245 -2.64 -8.78 -19.80
C SER A 245 -2.76 -7.37 -19.24
N ALA A 246 -3.64 -6.53 -19.78
CA ALA A 246 -3.82 -5.16 -19.33
C ALA A 246 -4.76 -5.10 -18.11
N PRO A 247 -4.57 -4.16 -17.16
CA PRO A 247 -5.55 -3.96 -16.09
C PRO A 247 -6.91 -3.64 -16.72
N ALA A 248 -7.98 -4.25 -16.21
CA ALA A 248 -9.32 -3.97 -16.69
C ALA A 248 -9.64 -2.48 -16.47
N LYS A 249 -10.27 -1.87 -17.48
CA LYS A 249 -10.58 -0.44 -17.48
C LYS A 249 -11.91 -0.27 -16.74
N PHE A 250 -11.80 0.07 -15.47
CA PHE A 250 -12.97 0.28 -14.60
C PHE A 250 -13.37 1.75 -14.57
N SER A 251 -14.67 2.04 -14.58
CA SER A 251 -15.14 3.29 -13.99
C SER A 251 -15.04 3.12 -12.49
N ILE A 252 -14.01 3.72 -11.88
CA ILE A 252 -13.89 3.73 -10.42
C ILE A 252 -15.13 4.48 -9.89
N PRO A 253 -16.04 3.85 -9.12
CA PRO A 253 -17.17 4.57 -8.56
C PRO A 253 -16.63 5.70 -7.70
N ALA A 254 -17.18 6.90 -7.87
CA ALA A 254 -16.75 8.07 -7.11
C ALA A 254 -16.81 7.75 -5.61
N VAL A 255 -15.67 7.83 -4.93
CA VAL A 255 -15.60 7.59 -3.49
C VAL A 255 -16.36 8.74 -2.80
N PRO A 256 -17.40 8.46 -2.00
CA PRO A 256 -18.18 9.51 -1.36
C PRO A 256 -17.30 10.43 -0.50
N GLY A 257 -17.53 11.74 -0.56
CA GLY A 257 -16.78 12.76 0.21
C GLY A 257 -16.68 12.48 1.72
N ALA A 258 -17.68 11.81 2.30
CA ALA A 258 -17.66 11.39 3.70
C ALA A 258 -16.60 10.31 3.99
N ARG A 259 -16.36 9.36 3.06
CA ARG A 259 -15.30 8.35 3.22
C ARG A 259 -13.91 8.98 3.15
N TRP A 260 -13.74 10.01 2.32
CA TRP A 260 -12.50 10.79 2.30
C TRP A 260 -12.22 11.46 3.65
N ARG A 261 -13.23 12.08 4.26
CA ARG A 261 -13.11 12.66 5.61
C ARG A 261 -12.73 11.62 6.67
N GLN A 262 -13.35 10.45 6.65
CA GLN A 262 -13.03 9.36 7.59
C GLN A 262 -11.59 8.85 7.43
N VAL A 263 -11.08 8.74 6.20
CA VAL A 263 -9.68 8.35 5.96
C VAL A 263 -8.73 9.42 6.49
N MET A 264 -9.04 10.69 6.26
CA MET A 264 -8.25 11.81 6.77
C MET A 264 -8.22 11.84 8.29
N GLU A 265 -9.36 11.63 8.96
CA GLU A 265 -9.44 11.53 10.42
C GLU A 265 -8.62 10.35 10.97
N ARG A 266 -8.68 9.18 10.33
CA ARG A 266 -7.88 8.01 10.75
C ARG A 266 -6.38 8.26 10.60
N MET A 267 -5.97 8.93 9.53
CA MET A 267 -4.57 9.32 9.33
C MET A 267 -4.13 10.33 10.39
N ASP A 268 -4.99 11.30 10.74
CA ASP A 268 -4.71 12.28 11.80
C ASP A 268 -4.59 11.63 13.17
N ILE A 269 -5.42 10.64 13.48
CA ILE A 269 -5.34 9.87 14.73
C ILE A 269 -4.03 9.09 14.82
N ARG A 270 -3.70 8.30 13.78
CA ARG A 270 -2.46 7.52 13.74
C ARG A 270 -1.22 8.42 13.85
N ARG A 271 -1.26 9.60 13.24
CA ARG A 271 -0.16 10.59 13.30
C ARG A 271 -0.01 11.20 14.70
N ARG A 272 -1.12 11.51 15.37
CA ARG A 272 -1.09 11.99 16.76
C ARG A 272 -0.51 10.91 17.68
N GLU A 273 -0.86 9.65 17.44
CA GLU A 273 -0.31 8.52 18.20
C GLU A 273 1.20 8.38 17.99
N GLU A 274 1.69 8.47 16.75
CA GLU A 274 3.12 8.46 16.42
C GLU A 274 3.89 9.57 17.15
N ILE A 275 3.41 10.82 17.07
CA ILE A 275 4.04 11.97 17.77
C ILE A 275 4.00 11.78 19.29
N GLN A 276 2.89 11.27 19.83
CA GLN A 276 2.77 10.98 21.27
C GLN A 276 3.73 9.87 21.70
N GLN A 277 3.95 8.84 20.88
CA GLN A 277 4.90 7.78 21.15
C GLN A 277 6.33 8.32 21.19
N LEU A 278 6.73 9.14 20.22
CA LEU A 278 8.04 9.80 20.20
C LEU A 278 8.26 10.67 21.45
N ARG A 279 7.23 11.42 21.86
CA ARG A 279 7.27 12.23 23.09
C ARG A 279 7.42 11.36 24.35
N ARG A 280 6.67 10.26 24.45
CA ARG A 280 6.77 9.31 25.58
C ARG A 280 8.14 8.64 25.64
N ALA A 281 8.72 8.32 24.49
CA ALA A 281 10.06 7.76 24.38
C ALA A 281 11.18 8.80 24.61
N GLY A 282 10.85 10.10 24.58
CA GLY A 282 11.84 11.18 24.63
C GLY A 282 12.72 11.26 23.37
N ASP A 283 12.27 10.68 22.27
CA ASP A 283 13.04 10.58 21.03
C ASP A 283 12.93 11.85 20.18
N ARG A 284 13.85 12.79 20.46
CA ARG A 284 13.96 14.06 19.74
C ARG A 284 14.55 13.91 18.34
N ALA A 285 15.39 12.89 18.13
CA ALA A 285 15.98 12.62 16.83
C ALA A 285 14.92 12.09 15.86
N GLY A 286 14.11 11.12 16.30
CA GLY A 286 12.96 10.63 15.56
C GLY A 286 11.95 11.74 15.25
N MET A 287 11.66 12.62 16.21
CA MET A 287 10.79 13.79 16.00
C MET A 287 11.31 14.72 14.89
N ARG A 288 12.63 14.93 14.78
CA ARG A 288 13.24 15.71 13.70
C ARG A 288 13.19 15.02 12.35
N VAL A 289 13.34 13.70 12.30
CA VAL A 289 13.17 12.94 11.05
C VAL A 289 11.75 13.14 10.53
N VAL A 290 10.75 12.98 11.40
CA VAL A 290 9.34 13.17 11.04
C VAL A 290 9.04 14.61 10.61
N ALA A 291 9.63 15.61 11.27
CA ALA A 291 9.47 17.01 10.88
C ALA A 291 10.17 17.36 9.55
N ARG A 292 11.37 16.82 9.32
CA ARG A 292 12.11 17.00 8.06
C ARG A 292 11.39 16.36 6.87
N GLU A 293 10.77 15.19 7.06
CA GLU A 293 9.90 14.58 6.04
C GLU A 293 8.71 15.47 5.67
N GLN A 294 8.36 16.44 6.52
CA GLN A 294 7.28 17.40 6.31
C GLN A 294 7.77 18.78 5.91
N GLY A 295 9.09 18.98 5.73
CA GLY A 295 9.67 20.29 5.44
C GLY A 295 9.61 21.28 6.60
N ILE A 296 9.40 20.78 7.83
CA ILE A 296 9.26 21.59 9.05
C ILE A 296 10.61 21.63 9.78
N ASP A 297 11.12 22.83 10.01
CA ASP A 297 12.29 23.04 10.84
C ASP A 297 11.88 23.16 12.32
N LEU A 298 12.28 22.16 13.12
CA LEU A 298 12.06 22.18 14.56
C LEU A 298 13.03 23.11 15.29
N PRO A 299 12.64 23.63 16.47
CA PRO A 299 13.53 24.41 17.32
C PRO A 299 14.79 23.63 17.69
N SER A 300 15.88 24.37 17.90
CA SER A 300 17.17 23.85 18.35
C SER A 300 17.02 23.08 19.66
N ASP A 301 17.89 22.09 19.90
CA ASP A 301 17.81 21.33 21.15
C ASP A 301 18.03 22.22 22.37
N PRO A 302 17.32 21.95 23.48
CA PRO A 302 17.56 22.64 24.73
C PRO A 302 19.00 22.35 25.17
N THR A 303 19.80 23.40 25.23
CA THR A 303 21.15 23.40 25.80
C THR A 303 21.10 24.07 27.17
N CYS A 304 21.98 23.64 28.09
CA CYS A 304 22.19 24.42 29.31
C CYS A 304 22.89 25.73 28.90
N PRO A 305 22.27 26.90 29.07
CA PRO A 305 22.89 28.14 28.65
C PRO A 305 24.18 28.37 29.46
N VAL A 306 25.24 28.79 28.78
CA VAL A 306 26.57 29.03 29.39
C VAL A 306 26.48 29.97 30.60
N ARG A 307 25.54 30.91 30.58
CA ARG A 307 25.24 31.80 31.70
C ARG A 307 24.83 31.07 32.98
N ASP A 308 24.03 30.01 32.88
CA ASP A 308 23.56 29.25 34.04
C ASP A 308 24.69 28.39 34.62
N LEU A 309 25.57 27.87 33.76
CA LEU A 309 26.82 27.21 34.18
C LEU A 309 27.73 28.17 34.96
N ILE A 310 27.88 29.42 34.49
CA ILE A 310 28.68 30.45 35.17
C ILE A 310 28.07 30.83 36.52
N ILE A 311 26.76 31.01 36.60
CA ILE A 311 26.06 31.33 37.86
C ILE A 311 26.23 30.18 38.87
N VAL A 312 26.07 28.93 38.43
CA VAL A 312 26.24 27.76 39.28
C VAL A 312 27.69 27.63 39.76
N ALA A 313 28.67 27.80 38.86
CA ALA A 313 30.08 27.79 39.21
C ALA A 313 30.43 28.90 40.22
N GLY A 314 29.87 30.11 40.04
CA GLY A 314 30.04 31.22 40.96
C GLY A 314 29.43 30.98 42.35
N ILE A 315 28.27 30.34 42.42
CA ILE A 315 27.64 29.95 43.70
C ILE A 315 28.50 28.90 44.42
N ILE A 316 29.00 27.90 43.69
CA ILE A 316 29.88 26.86 44.26
C ILE A 316 31.17 27.50 44.76
N LEU A 317 31.84 28.33 43.96
CA LEU A 317 33.06 29.05 44.36
C LEU A 317 32.83 29.94 45.58
N GLY A 318 31.73 30.70 45.62
CA GLY A 318 31.39 31.55 46.75
C GLY A 318 31.18 30.76 48.04
N ILE A 319 30.46 29.64 47.99
CA ILE A 319 30.25 28.77 49.16
C ILE A 319 31.57 28.13 49.61
N CYS A 320 32.40 27.68 48.67
CA CYS A 320 33.69 27.06 48.98
C CYS A 320 34.68 28.06 49.60
N PHE A 321 34.60 29.34 49.24
CA PHE A 321 35.43 30.39 49.82
C PHE A 321 35.13 30.64 51.30
N PHE A 322 33.88 30.51 51.72
CA PHE A 322 33.46 30.74 53.11
C PHE A 322 33.47 29.48 53.98
N ARG A 323 33.06 28.32 53.44
CA ARG A 323 33.07 27.03 54.15
C ARG A 323 33.24 25.85 53.19
N LEU A 324 34.46 25.33 53.12
CA LEU A 324 34.81 24.18 52.27
C LEU A 324 33.99 22.92 52.58
N GLU A 325 33.60 22.72 53.85
CA GLU A 325 32.80 21.56 54.31
C GLU A 325 31.41 21.48 53.66
N MET A 326 30.89 22.60 53.13
CA MET A 326 29.58 22.67 52.49
C MET A 326 29.62 22.38 50.98
N LEU A 327 30.79 22.11 50.41
CA LEU A 327 31.00 21.80 48.99
C LEU A 327 30.09 20.66 48.47
N PRO A 328 29.96 19.49 49.13
CA PRO A 328 29.10 18.42 48.62
C PRO A 328 27.62 18.82 48.59
N VAL A 329 27.16 19.61 49.56
CA VAL A 329 25.79 20.13 49.61
C VAL A 329 25.56 21.15 48.50
N ALA A 330 26.51 22.07 48.30
CA ALA A 330 26.43 23.08 47.25
C ALA A 330 26.40 22.47 45.84
N VAL A 331 27.23 21.46 45.58
CA VAL A 331 27.25 20.71 44.32
C VAL A 331 25.93 19.94 44.11
N GLY A 332 25.41 19.31 45.16
CA GLY A 332 24.13 18.58 45.09
C GLY A 332 22.94 19.49 44.76
N VAL A 333 22.84 20.64 45.42
CA VAL A 333 21.77 21.63 45.17
C VAL A 333 21.90 22.26 43.78
N ALA A 334 23.12 22.60 43.36
CA ALA A 334 23.42 23.09 42.03
C ALA A 334 23.02 22.07 40.94
N GLY A 335 23.40 20.81 41.11
CA GLY A 335 23.06 19.72 40.19
C GLY A 335 21.55 19.50 40.08
N MET A 336 20.83 19.50 41.22
CA MET A 336 19.37 19.41 41.21
C MET A 336 18.72 20.59 40.49
N ARG A 337 19.21 21.81 40.69
CA ARG A 337 18.68 23.02 40.03
C ARG A 337 18.90 22.98 38.52
N MET A 338 20.10 22.60 38.07
CA MET A 338 20.38 22.43 36.64
C MET A 338 19.52 21.33 36.02
N MET A 339 19.33 20.21 36.72
CA MET A 339 18.48 19.12 36.24
C MET A 339 17.02 19.55 36.10
N GLN A 340 16.50 20.34 37.05
CA GLN A 340 15.14 20.88 36.98
C GLN A 340 14.98 21.89 35.83
N GLN A 341 15.96 22.78 35.63
CA GLN A 341 15.96 23.73 34.51
C GLN A 341 16.02 23.00 33.16
N TYR A 342 16.89 22.00 33.04
CA TYR A 342 16.99 21.19 31.84
C TYR A 342 15.67 20.46 31.53
N ARG A 343 15.04 19.85 32.54
CA ARG A 343 13.72 19.21 32.38
C ARG A 343 12.64 20.19 31.92
N ARG A 344 12.63 21.42 32.46
CA ARG A 344 11.70 22.48 32.00
C ARG A 344 11.96 22.88 30.56
N ALA A 345 13.21 23.07 30.17
CA ALA A 345 13.57 23.41 28.79
C ALA A 345 13.20 22.30 27.80
N VAL A 346 13.37 21.02 28.19
CA VAL A 346 12.94 19.87 27.40
C VAL A 346 11.42 19.82 27.27
N ASN A 347 10.66 20.07 28.34
CA ASN A 347 9.20 20.10 28.27
C ASN A 347 8.68 21.21 27.36
N LEU A 348 9.25 22.42 27.48
CA LEU A 348 8.92 23.55 26.61
C LEU A 348 9.27 23.24 25.14
N TRP A 349 10.43 22.64 24.89
CA TRP A 349 10.81 22.19 23.55
C TRP A 349 9.80 21.21 22.96
N TRP A 350 9.30 20.25 23.75
CA TRP A 350 8.26 19.32 23.30
C TRP A 350 6.92 19.98 23.04
N GLU A 351 6.55 20.99 23.83
CA GLU A 351 5.34 21.78 23.62
C GLU A 351 5.43 22.62 22.35
N ASP A 352 6.57 23.27 22.12
CA ASP A 352 6.84 24.07 20.92
C ASP A 352 6.92 23.18 19.67
N ALA A 353 7.65 22.06 19.73
CA ALA A 353 7.75 21.10 18.63
C ALA A 353 6.38 20.52 18.26
N GLN A 354 5.56 20.21 19.26
CA GLN A 354 4.19 19.72 19.03
C GLN A 354 3.29 20.83 18.47
N ALA A 355 3.40 22.06 18.96
CA ALA A 355 2.64 23.20 18.44
C ALA A 355 2.99 23.49 16.98
N VAL A 356 4.27 23.52 16.61
CA VAL A 356 4.72 23.74 15.22
C VAL A 356 4.21 22.63 14.30
N MET A 357 4.29 21.36 14.73
CA MET A 357 3.75 20.22 13.98
C MET A 357 2.21 20.23 13.84
N HIS A 358 1.50 20.88 14.77
CA HIS A 358 0.05 21.06 14.70
C HIS A 358 -0.40 22.34 13.98
N LEU A 359 0.45 23.35 13.88
CA LEU A 359 0.11 24.65 13.26
C LEU A 359 0.29 24.63 11.73
N ASP A 360 1.20 23.82 11.19
CA ASP A 360 1.52 23.83 9.75
C ASP A 360 0.75 22.79 8.90
N ILE A 361 -0.36 22.25 9.42
CA ILE A 361 -1.25 21.31 8.68
C ILE A 361 -2.21 22.03 7.71
N THR A 362 -2.06 23.34 7.53
CA THR A 362 -2.97 24.19 6.74
C THR A 362 -2.28 25.24 5.86
N THR A 363 -0.96 25.37 5.89
CA THR A 363 -0.29 26.52 5.24
C THR A 363 0.19 26.17 3.83
N PRO A 364 -0.21 26.90 2.77
CA PRO A 364 0.11 26.60 1.37
C PRO A 364 1.59 26.81 0.96
N GLY A 365 2.50 26.98 1.92
CA GLY A 365 3.80 27.62 1.71
C GLY A 365 5.04 26.74 1.94
N GLY A 366 4.90 25.50 2.42
CA GLY A 366 6.03 24.60 2.64
C GLY A 366 6.67 24.18 1.31
N ARG A 367 7.88 24.67 1.02
CA ARG A 367 8.64 24.29 -0.17
C ARG A 367 8.97 22.79 -0.14
N GLY A 368 8.22 22.01 -0.91
CA GLY A 368 8.62 20.68 -1.38
C GLY A 368 7.65 19.57 -1.04
N GLY A 369 6.81 19.21 -2.01
CA GLY A 369 6.07 17.94 -2.05
C GLY A 369 4.66 18.02 -1.47
N TYR A 370 3.66 17.90 -2.34
CA TYR A 370 2.28 17.67 -1.94
C TYR A 370 2.21 16.39 -1.10
N GLY A 371 2.13 16.54 0.22
CA GLY A 371 1.85 15.41 1.10
C GLY A 371 0.49 14.78 0.75
N PRO A 372 0.24 13.52 1.16
CA PRO A 372 -1.02 12.82 0.86
C PRO A 372 -2.26 13.63 1.24
N ARG A 373 -2.19 14.47 2.28
CA ARG A 373 -3.28 15.35 2.76
C ARG A 373 -3.65 16.47 1.78
N GLU A 374 -2.66 17.15 1.21
CA GLU A 374 -2.83 18.26 0.26
C GLU A 374 -3.40 17.71 -1.06
N TRP A 375 -2.86 16.58 -1.52
CA TRP A 375 -3.37 15.84 -2.66
C TRP A 375 -4.84 15.41 -2.45
N LEU A 376 -5.17 14.85 -1.27
CA LEU A 376 -6.54 14.45 -0.92
C LEU A 376 -7.51 15.63 -0.82
N ARG A 377 -7.09 16.78 -0.28
CA ARG A 377 -7.89 18.02 -0.27
C ARG A 377 -8.12 18.55 -1.67
N THR A 378 -7.11 18.50 -2.53
CA THR A 378 -7.20 18.93 -3.92
C THR A 378 -8.20 18.05 -4.69
N MET A 379 -8.14 16.73 -4.48
CA MET A 379 -9.09 15.77 -5.05
C MET A 379 -10.52 15.98 -4.51
N PHE A 380 -10.69 16.29 -3.22
CA PHE A 380 -11.99 16.62 -2.63
C PHE A 380 -12.60 17.89 -3.27
N HIS A 381 -11.83 18.97 -3.38
CA HIS A 381 -12.29 20.22 -4.00
C HIS A 381 -12.51 20.12 -5.51
N GLN A 382 -11.75 19.27 -6.22
CA GLN A 382 -12.03 18.94 -7.62
C GLN A 382 -13.35 18.18 -7.76
N HIS A 383 -13.66 17.27 -6.83
CA HIS A 383 -14.89 16.49 -6.84
C HIS A 383 -16.14 17.36 -6.59
N GLU A 384 -16.10 18.33 -5.67
CA GLU A 384 -17.19 19.28 -5.41
C GLU A 384 -17.47 20.25 -6.58
N ARG A 385 -16.54 20.40 -7.52
CA ARG A 385 -16.70 21.29 -8.69
C ARG A 385 -17.22 20.56 -9.94
N THR A 386 -17.17 19.23 -9.95
CA THR A 386 -17.53 18.40 -11.12
C THR A 386 -18.73 17.48 -10.89
N GLY A 387 -19.27 17.46 -9.67
CA GLY A 387 -20.58 16.89 -9.36
C GLY A 387 -21.62 18.00 -9.23
#